data_AF-A0A929U5B3-F1
#
_entry.id   AF-A0A929U5B3-F1
#
_cell.length_a   1.000
_cell.length_b   1.000
_cell.length_c   1.000
_cell.angle_alpha   90.00
_cell.angle_beta   90.00
_cell.angle_gamma   90.00
#
_symmetry.space_group_name_H-M   'P 1'
#
loop_
_entity.id
_entity.type
_entity.pdbx_description
1 polymer ?
#
loop_
_entity_poly.entity_id
_entity_poly.type
_entity_poly.pdbx_seq_one_letter_code
_entity_poly.pdbx_strand_id
1 'polypeptide(L)' 'MYVGVEEIPRIKSGRGMVLLSTSKGVMNGFEAKKQRLGGELLLKVW' A
#
# COMPACT_ATOMS: atom_id res chain seq x y z
N MET A 1 -2.32 -8.66 -6.78
CA MET A 1 -1.69 -7.72 -7.75
C MET A 1 -0.48 -7.09 -7.07
N TYR A 2 0.73 -7.25 -7.62
CA TYR A 2 1.93 -6.66 -7.03
C TYR A 2 2.14 -5.23 -7.53
N VAL A 3 2.59 -4.35 -6.63
CA VAL A 3 2.89 -2.95 -6.91
C VAL A 3 4.24 -2.59 -6.32
N GLY A 4 5.03 -1.83 -7.07
CA GLY A 4 6.20 -1.13 -6.57
C GLY A 4 5.81 0.02 -5.63
N VAL A 5 6.76 0.50 -4.84
CA VAL A 5 6.53 1.58 -3.85
C VAL A 5 5.92 2.85 -4.47
N GLU A 6 6.39 3.24 -5.65
CA GLU A 6 5.91 4.44 -6.36
C GLU A 6 4.51 4.26 -6.95
N GLU A 7 4.11 3.01 -7.18
CA GLU A 7 2.83 2.63 -7.77
C GLU A 7 1.74 2.43 -6.71
N ILE A 8 2.07 2.52 -5.42
CA ILE A 8 1.09 2.42 -4.33
C ILE A 8 0.06 3.56 -4.48
N PRO A 9 -1.21 3.22 -4.74
CA PRO A 9 -2.22 4.21 -5.15
C PRO A 9 -2.71 5.02 -3.96
N ARG A 10 -3.03 6.29 -4.20
CA ARG A 10 -3.74 7.14 -3.24
C ARG A 10 -5.24 7.01 -3.45
N ILE A 11 -5.98 6.63 -2.42
CA ILE A 11 -7.43 6.40 -2.51
C ILE A 11 -8.18 7.69 -2.13
N LYS A 12 -9.15 8.12 -2.97
CA LYS A 12 -10.08 9.23 -2.71
C LYS A 12 -9.42 10.47 -2.10
N SER A 13 -8.32 10.95 -2.69
CA SER A 13 -7.55 12.11 -2.20
C SER A 13 -7.02 11.99 -0.76
N GLY A 14 -6.85 10.77 -0.26
CA GLY A 14 -6.41 10.48 1.11
C GLY A 14 -7.53 10.08 2.08
N ARG A 15 -8.77 9.95 1.60
CA ARG A 15 -9.93 9.53 2.42
C ARG A 15 -10.13 8.01 2.49
N GLY A 16 -9.22 7.24 1.89
CA GLY A 16 -9.24 5.78 1.97
C GLY A 16 -7.83 5.22 2.14
N MET A 17 -7.73 3.90 2.26
CA MET A 17 -6.50 3.19 2.54
C MET A 17 -6.35 1.95 1.67
N VAL A 18 -5.12 1.56 1.41
CA VAL A 18 -4.77 0.25 0.84
C VAL A 18 -3.98 -0.55 1.86
N LEU A 19 -4.19 -1.86 1.87
CA LEU A 19 -3.42 -2.81 2.66
C LEU A 19 -2.56 -3.64 1.72
N LEU A 20 -1.28 -3.78 2.04
CA LEU A 20 -0.32 -4.56 1.26
C LEU A 20 0.33 -5.65 2.09
N SER A 21 0.55 -6.81 1.48
CA SER A 21 1.50 -7.81 1.96
C SER A 21 2.89 -7.47 1.41
N THR A 22 3.83 -7.13 2.29
CA THR A 22 5.21 -6.77 1.94
C THR A 22 6.19 -7.80 2.50
N SER A 23 7.47 -7.68 2.16
CA SER A 23 8.55 -8.52 2.73
C SER A 23 8.76 -8.33 4.23
N LYS A 24 8.19 -7.28 4.84
CA LYS A 24 8.22 -7.04 6.30
C LYS A 24 6.87 -7.26 6.97
N GLY A 25 5.97 -7.98 6.30
CA GLY A 25 4.62 -8.26 6.80
C GLY A 25 3.56 -7.34 6.18
N VAL A 26 2.35 -7.45 6.73
CA VAL A 26 1.17 -6.73 6.24
C VAL A 26 1.13 -5.32 6.83
N MET A 27 1.00 -4.30 5.99
CA MET A 27 0.97 -2.90 6.42
C MET A 27 0.15 -2.03 5.46
N ASN A 28 -0.19 -0.82 5.89
CA ASN A 28 -0.92 0.09 5.01
C ASN A 28 0.01 0.78 3.99
N GLY A 29 -0.60 1.34 2.93
CA GLY A 29 0.16 1.99 1.86
C GLY A 29 1.02 3.19 2.30
N PHE A 30 0.65 3.88 3.38
CA PHE A 30 1.45 4.97 3.92
C PHE A 30 2.72 4.45 4.59
N GLU A 31 2.61 3.42 5.42
CA GLU A 31 3.75 2.75 6.06
C GLU A 31 4.69 2.11 5.03
N ALA A 32 4.12 1.45 4.01
CA ALA A 32 4.87 0.86 2.92
C ALA A 32 5.69 1.92 2.17
N LYS A 33 5.10 3.08 1.84
CA LYS A 33 5.83 4.21 1.23
C LYS A 33 6.94 4.74 2.13
N LYS A 34 6.66 4.95 3.43
CA LYS A 34 7.65 5.43 4.41
C LYS A 34 8.85 4.48 4.51
N GLN A 35 8.63 3.17 4.43
CA GLN A 35 9.68 2.15 4.50
C GLN A 35 10.30 1.81 3.13
N ARG A 36 9.86 2.47 2.05
CA ARG A 36 10.24 2.20 0.66
C ARG A 36 10.02 0.74 0.22
N LEU A 37 8.88 0.16 0.62
CA LEU A 37 8.49 -1.21 0.29
C LEU A 37 7.34 -1.23 -0.72
N GLY A 38 7.47 -2.07 -1.74
CA GLY A 38 6.35 -2.53 -2.54
C GLY A 38 5.73 -3.81 -1.93
N GLY A 39 4.76 -4.38 -2.62
CA GLY A 39 4.15 -5.63 -2.17
C GLY A 39 2.90 -6.01 -2.96
N GLU A 40 2.24 -7.05 -2.48
CA GLU A 40 0.94 -7.44 -3.01
C GLU A 40 -0.15 -6.54 -2.43
N LEU A 41 -0.91 -5.88 -3.30
CA LEU A 41 -2.10 -5.13 -2.90
C LEU A 41 -3.24 -6.12 -2.58
N LEU A 42 -3.61 -6.19 -1.29
CA LEU A 42 -4.61 -7.12 -0.79
C LEU A 42 -6.02 -6.56 -0.95
N LEU A 43 -6.22 -5.32 -0.50
CA LEU A 43 -7.53 -4.66 -0.52
C LEU A 43 -7.40 -3.15 -0.51
N LYS A 44 -8.51 -2.49 -0.86
CA LYS A 44 -8.72 -1.05 -0.82
C LYS A 44 -9.99 -0.78 -0.02
N VAL A 45 -9.95 0.18 0.90
CA VAL A 45 -11.10 0.61 1.71
C VAL A 45 -11.29 2.12 1.52
N TRP A 46 -12.55 2.57 1.48
CA TRP A 46 -12.95 3.97 1.38
C TRP A 46 -14.24 4.23 2.15
#